data_AF-A0A4J1THR4-F1
#
_entry.id   AF-A0A4J1THR4-F1
#
_cell.length_a   1.000
_cell.length_b   1.000
_cell.length_c   1.000
_cell.angle_alpha   90.00
_cell.angle_beta   90.00
_cell.angle_gamma   90.00
#
_symmetry.space_group_name_H-M   'P 1'
#
loop_
_entity.id
_entity.type
_entity.pdbx_description
1 polymer ?
#
loop_
_entity_poly.entity_id
_entity_poly.type
_entity_poly.pdbx_seq_one_letter_code
_entity_poly.pdbx_strand_id
1 'polypeptide(L)'
;MANIFDYLKDVAYDSYYDLPLNELDILTLIEITYLSFDNLVSTLPQRLLDLAPQVPREPTMLTSKNRLQLLDELAQHKRFKNCKLSHFINDIDPELQKQFAAMTYRVSLDTYLIVFRGTDDSIIGWKEDFHLT
;
A
#
# COMPACT_ATOMS: atom_id res chain seq x y z
N MET A 1 18.20 4.21 -15.49
CA MET A 1 16.85 3.91 -15.99
C MET A 1 15.89 4.47 -14.96
N ALA A 2 14.89 5.24 -15.38
CA ALA A 2 13.96 5.87 -14.43
C ALA A 2 13.18 4.79 -13.66
N ASN A 3 12.89 5.05 -12.39
CA ASN A 3 12.10 4.16 -11.54
C ASN A 3 11.01 4.94 -10.78
N ILE A 4 10.28 4.24 -9.91
CA ILE A 4 9.16 4.84 -9.19
C ILE A 4 9.58 6.01 -8.28
N PHE A 5 10.80 6.01 -7.75
CA PHE A 5 11.31 7.11 -6.92
C PHE A 5 11.62 8.36 -7.73
N ASP A 6 11.94 8.24 -9.02
CA ASP A 6 12.08 9.40 -9.90
C ASP A 6 10.72 10.06 -10.13
N TYR A 7 9.68 9.24 -10.38
CA TYR A 7 8.30 9.72 -10.46
C TYR A 7 7.87 10.46 -9.16
N LEU A 8 8.17 9.91 -7.99
CA LEU A 8 7.81 10.55 -6.72
C LEU A 8 8.39 11.96 -6.59
N LYS A 9 9.62 12.18 -7.05
CA LYS A 9 10.27 13.50 -7.03
C LYS A 9 9.54 14.48 -7.94
N ASP A 10 9.13 14.03 -9.13
CA ASP A 10 8.45 14.87 -10.11
C ASP A 10 7.11 15.39 -9.60
N VAL A 11 6.40 14.59 -8.78
CA VAL A 11 5.06 14.94 -8.24
C VAL A 11 5.05 15.33 -6.77
N ALA A 12 6.22 15.52 -6.14
CA ALA A 12 6.35 15.68 -4.68
C ALA A 12 5.50 16.83 -4.09
N TYR A 13 5.33 17.90 -4.88
CA TYR A 13 4.64 19.14 -4.48
C TYR A 13 3.24 19.28 -5.07
N ASP A 14 2.79 18.33 -5.89
CA ASP A 14 1.47 18.33 -6.50
C ASP A 14 0.47 17.58 -5.62
N SER A 15 -0.77 18.05 -5.59
CA SER A 15 -1.90 17.33 -5.00
C SER A 15 -2.73 16.64 -6.07
N TYR A 16 -3.71 15.82 -5.68
CA TYR A 16 -4.67 15.24 -6.62
C TYR A 16 -5.56 16.27 -7.34
N TYR A 17 -5.58 17.53 -6.88
CA TYR A 17 -6.24 18.64 -7.57
C TYR A 17 -5.33 19.31 -8.62
N ASP A 18 -4.02 19.28 -8.39
CA ASP A 18 -3.02 19.84 -9.31
C ASP A 18 -2.78 18.88 -10.49
N LEU A 19 -2.66 17.58 -10.17
CA LEU A 19 -2.51 16.49 -11.11
C LEU A 19 -3.47 15.34 -10.72
N PRO A 20 -4.43 14.94 -11.58
CA PRO A 20 -5.35 13.84 -11.29
C PRO A 20 -4.64 12.54 -10.91
N LEU A 21 -5.34 11.66 -10.17
CA LEU A 21 -4.87 10.31 -9.85
C LEU A 21 -4.49 9.57 -11.13
N ASN A 22 -3.32 8.93 -11.15
CA ASN A 22 -2.82 8.16 -12.28
C ASN A 22 -2.36 6.74 -11.88
N GLU A 23 -1.89 5.98 -12.86
CA GLU A 23 -1.46 4.59 -12.68
C GLU A 23 -0.24 4.43 -11.76
N LEU A 24 0.69 5.38 -11.74
CA LEU A 24 1.87 5.33 -10.89
C LEU A 24 1.52 5.65 -9.43
N ASP A 25 0.55 6.53 -9.19
CA ASP A 25 -0.03 6.70 -7.85
C ASP A 25 -0.61 5.39 -7.33
N ILE A 26 -1.46 4.75 -8.16
CA ILE A 26 -2.12 3.50 -7.80
C ILE A 26 -1.07 2.42 -7.53
N LEU A 27 -0.05 2.30 -8.39
CA LEU A 27 1.06 1.37 -8.20
C LEU A 27 1.78 1.58 -6.86
N THR A 28 2.09 2.84 -6.49
CA THR A 28 2.77 3.12 -5.22
C THR A 28 1.92 2.77 -4.01
N LEU A 29 0.61 3.03 -4.07
CA LEU A 29 -0.34 2.68 -3.01
C LEU A 29 -0.52 1.15 -2.90
N ILE A 30 -0.57 0.44 -4.03
CA ILE A 30 -0.54 -1.03 -4.06
C ILE A 30 0.72 -1.56 -3.40
N GLU A 31 1.89 -1.02 -3.77
CA GLU A 31 3.17 -1.51 -3.30
C GLU A 31 3.32 -1.36 -1.77
N ILE A 32 2.92 -0.22 -1.19
CA ILE A 32 2.96 -0.08 0.27
C ILE A 32 1.90 -0.93 0.97
N THR A 33 0.82 -1.30 0.29
CA THR A 33 -0.24 -2.14 0.88
C THR A 33 0.33 -3.49 1.31
N TYR A 34 1.42 -4.00 0.71
CA TYR A 34 2.10 -5.22 1.15
C TYR A 34 2.73 -5.13 2.55
N LEU A 35 3.00 -3.93 3.08
CA LEU A 35 3.47 -3.78 4.47
C LEU A 35 2.38 -4.16 5.47
N SER A 36 2.78 -4.63 6.66
CA SER A 36 1.82 -4.95 7.71
C SER A 36 1.25 -3.65 8.32
N PHE A 37 -0.05 -3.47 8.16
CA PHE A 37 -0.86 -2.45 8.87
C PHE A 37 -1.73 -3.09 9.95
N ASP A 38 -1.42 -4.34 10.34
CA ASP A 38 -2.18 -5.11 11.31
C ASP A 38 -2.24 -4.37 12.65
N ASN A 39 -3.44 -4.20 13.19
CA ASN A 39 -3.72 -3.41 14.40
C ASN A 39 -3.36 -1.91 14.33
N LEU A 40 -2.87 -1.40 13.20
CA LEU A 40 -2.54 0.02 12.99
C LEU A 40 -3.68 0.77 12.30
N VAL A 41 -4.32 0.14 11.33
CA VAL A 41 -5.42 0.72 10.56
C VAL A 41 -6.73 0.11 11.02
N SER A 42 -7.65 0.98 11.44
CA SER A 42 -9.00 0.60 11.85
C SER A 42 -10.03 0.96 10.77
N THR A 43 -11.32 0.83 11.07
CA THR A 43 -12.40 1.35 10.22
C THR A 43 -12.45 2.88 10.19
N LEU A 44 -11.87 3.55 11.20
CA LEU A 44 -11.77 5.01 11.25
C LEU A 44 -10.60 5.48 10.35
N PRO A 45 -10.85 6.38 9.37
CA PRO A 45 -9.81 6.82 8.46
C PRO A 45 -8.67 7.61 9.13
N GLN A 46 -7.43 7.17 8.93
CA GLN A 46 -6.22 7.80 9.48
C GLN A 46 -5.25 8.20 8.36
N ARG A 47 -4.54 9.31 8.49
CA ARG A 47 -3.65 9.79 7.41
C ARG A 47 -2.40 8.92 7.31
N LEU A 48 -1.90 8.76 6.09
CA LEU A 48 -0.66 8.05 5.81
C LEU A 48 0.52 8.58 6.64
N LEU A 49 0.65 9.91 6.74
CA LEU A 49 1.69 10.55 7.55
C LEU A 49 1.69 10.09 9.02
N ASP A 50 0.51 9.91 9.60
CA ASP A 50 0.38 9.55 11.02
C ASP A 50 0.66 8.05 11.24
N LEU A 51 0.37 7.22 10.24
CA LEU A 51 0.55 5.76 10.29
C LEU A 51 1.97 5.31 9.95
N ALA A 52 2.64 5.98 9.00
CA ALA A 52 3.94 5.55 8.48
C ALA A 52 5.02 5.31 9.56
N PRO A 53 5.14 6.13 10.63
CA PRO A 53 6.10 5.87 11.71
C PRO A 53 5.79 4.62 12.55
N GLN A 54 4.54 4.17 12.54
CA GLN A 54 4.07 3.04 13.35
C GLN A 54 4.21 1.69 12.63
N VAL A 55 4.42 1.70 11.30
CA VAL A 55 4.56 0.49 10.50
C VAL A 55 5.82 -0.28 10.92
N PRO A 56 5.73 -1.60 11.22
CA PRO A 56 6.87 -2.42 11.58
C PRO A 56 7.98 -2.36 10.52
N ARG A 57 9.22 -2.20 10.98
CA ARG A 57 10.40 -2.06 10.10
C ARG A 57 11.24 -3.33 10.02
N GLU A 58 10.85 -4.39 10.73
CA GLU A 58 11.55 -5.67 10.73
C GLU A 58 11.49 -6.32 9.34
N PRO A 59 12.62 -6.82 8.79
CA PRO A 59 12.63 -7.46 7.47
C PRO A 59 11.78 -8.73 7.47
N THR A 60 10.91 -8.85 6.47
CA THR A 60 10.12 -10.05 6.18
C THR A 60 10.05 -10.24 4.67
N MET A 61 9.45 -11.34 4.19
CA MET A 61 9.16 -11.52 2.76
C MET A 61 8.38 -10.32 2.18
N LEU A 62 7.50 -9.73 2.98
CA LEU A 62 6.66 -8.59 2.62
C LEU A 62 7.21 -7.23 3.08
N THR A 63 8.31 -7.20 3.82
CA THR A 63 8.91 -5.95 4.32
C THR A 63 10.32 -5.82 3.75
N SER A 64 10.41 -5.25 2.55
CA SER A 64 11.68 -4.95 1.90
C SER A 64 12.15 -3.52 2.21
N LYS A 65 13.46 -3.27 2.11
CA LYS A 65 14.03 -1.91 2.27
C LYS A 65 13.42 -0.90 1.31
N ASN A 66 13.20 -1.30 0.05
CA ASN A 66 12.62 -0.42 -0.97
C ASN A 66 11.18 -0.05 -0.63
N ARG A 67 10.40 -0.99 -0.09
CA ARG A 67 9.00 -0.75 0.31
C ARG A 67 8.90 0.17 1.52
N LEU A 68 9.81 0.00 2.49
CA LEU A 68 9.93 0.92 3.63
C LEU A 68 10.35 2.32 3.17
N GLN A 69 11.34 2.43 2.27
CA GLN A 69 11.72 3.70 1.67
C GLN A 69 10.55 4.36 0.94
N LEU A 70 9.79 3.58 0.15
CA LEU A 70 8.61 4.06 -0.53
C LEU A 70 7.57 4.62 0.45
N LEU A 71 7.27 3.90 1.53
CA LEU A 71 6.38 4.37 2.59
C LEU A 71 6.82 5.72 3.16
N ASP A 72 8.12 5.88 3.42
CA ASP A 72 8.67 7.12 3.99
C ASP A 72 8.57 8.30 3.03
N GLU A 73 8.84 8.10 1.73
CA GLU A 73 8.69 9.12 0.68
C GLU A 73 7.21 9.54 0.54
N LEU A 74 6.29 8.58 0.47
CA LEU A 74 4.85 8.86 0.36
C LEU A 74 4.33 9.62 1.60
N ALA A 75 4.85 9.32 2.79
CA ALA A 75 4.48 10.02 4.02
C ALA A 75 4.90 11.50 4.02
N GLN A 76 5.89 11.90 3.21
CA GLN A 76 6.41 13.27 3.15
C GLN A 76 5.78 14.09 2.01
N HIS A 77 5.43 13.44 0.90
CA HIS A 77 4.97 14.11 -0.31
C HIS A 77 3.55 14.68 -0.16
N LYS A 78 3.32 15.90 -0.65
CA LYS A 78 2.02 16.60 -0.56
C LYS A 78 0.89 15.75 -1.15
N ARG A 79 1.20 15.04 -2.22
CA ARG A 79 0.31 14.15 -2.95
C ARG A 79 -0.29 13.05 -2.09
N PHE A 80 0.51 12.38 -1.26
CA PHE A 80 0.13 11.12 -0.62
C PHE A 80 -0.06 11.23 0.90
N LYS A 81 0.66 12.14 1.57
CA LYS A 81 0.74 12.17 3.04
C LYS A 81 -0.61 12.32 3.75
N ASN A 82 -1.58 12.95 3.07
CA ASN A 82 -2.93 13.18 3.59
C ASN A 82 -3.96 12.14 3.12
N CYS A 83 -3.57 11.15 2.30
CA CYS A 83 -4.42 10.01 1.98
C CYS A 83 -4.84 9.33 3.27
N LYS A 84 -6.13 9.02 3.40
CA LYS A 84 -6.64 8.36 4.59
C LYS A 84 -6.79 6.86 4.35
N LEU A 85 -6.14 6.07 5.17
CA LEU A 85 -6.19 4.62 5.16
C LEU A 85 -7.25 4.15 6.14
N SER A 86 -8.00 3.13 5.76
CA SER A 86 -9.04 2.49 6.58
C SER A 86 -9.32 1.08 6.08
N HIS A 87 -10.03 0.30 6.90
CA HIS A 87 -10.53 -1.03 6.52
C HIS A 87 -9.43 -1.96 6.02
N PHE A 88 -8.25 -1.92 6.66
CA PHE A 88 -7.20 -2.89 6.38
C PHE A 88 -7.64 -4.26 6.88
N ILE A 89 -7.53 -5.26 6.01
CA ILE A 89 -7.72 -6.66 6.35
C ILE A 89 -6.57 -7.45 5.77
N ASN A 90 -6.06 -8.38 6.56
CA ASN A 90 -5.03 -9.33 6.20
C ASN A 90 -5.46 -10.69 6.74
N ASP A 91 -6.07 -11.48 5.87
CA ASP A 91 -6.70 -12.76 6.15
C ASP A 91 -5.92 -13.88 5.45
N ILE A 92 -5.13 -14.61 6.23
CA ILE A 92 -4.29 -15.71 5.78
C ILE A 92 -4.83 -16.99 6.42
N ASP A 93 -5.33 -17.90 5.59
CA ASP A 93 -5.82 -19.20 6.00
C ASP A 93 -4.97 -20.31 5.35
N PRO A 94 -4.04 -20.93 6.10
CA PRO A 94 -3.20 -22.00 5.57
C PRO A 94 -3.96 -23.28 5.22
N GLU A 95 -5.10 -23.56 5.87
CA GLU A 95 -5.89 -24.77 5.62
C GLU A 95 -6.67 -24.65 4.31
N LEU A 96 -7.28 -23.49 4.09
CA LEU A 96 -7.97 -23.16 2.85
C LEU A 96 -7.01 -22.70 1.73
N GLN A 97 -5.71 -22.62 2.02
CA GLN A 97 -4.68 -22.06 1.13
C GLN A 97 -5.08 -20.69 0.58
N LYS A 98 -5.66 -19.84 1.43
CA LYS A 98 -6.16 -18.52 1.06
C LYS A 98 -5.20 -17.45 1.57
N GLN A 99 -4.82 -16.53 0.69
CA GLN A 99 -4.19 -15.27 1.03
C GLN A 99 -5.04 -14.12 0.51
N PHE A 100 -5.63 -13.36 1.43
CA PHE A 100 -6.41 -12.18 1.07
C PHE A 100 -5.97 -11.00 1.92
N ALA A 101 -5.65 -9.89 1.26
CA ALA A 101 -5.50 -8.62 1.95
C ALA A 101 -6.05 -7.48 1.13
N ALA A 102 -6.67 -6.53 1.82
CA ALA A 102 -7.23 -5.34 1.19
C ALA A 102 -7.08 -4.10 2.08
N MET A 103 -7.05 -2.93 1.46
CA MET A 103 -6.94 -1.62 2.10
C MET A 103 -7.82 -0.62 1.35
N THR A 104 -8.50 0.26 2.07
CA THR A 104 -9.19 1.41 1.46
C THR A 104 -8.38 2.68 1.67
N TYR A 105 -8.02 3.33 0.56
CA TYR A 105 -7.43 4.67 0.53
C TYR A 105 -8.47 5.69 0.11
N ARG A 106 -8.66 6.73 0.91
CA ARG A 106 -9.36 7.95 0.48
C ARG A 106 -8.31 8.96 0.04
N VAL A 107 -8.22 9.18 -1.28
CA VAL A 107 -7.20 10.04 -1.91
C VAL A 107 -7.70 11.48 -2.10
N SER A 108 -9.00 11.69 -2.26
CA SER A 108 -9.66 13.01 -2.29
C SER A 108 -10.94 13.01 -1.45
N LEU A 109 -11.74 14.09 -1.50
CA LEU A 109 -13.01 14.14 -0.79
C LEU A 109 -14.02 13.09 -1.27
N ASP A 110 -14.01 12.78 -2.56
CA ASP A 110 -14.99 11.95 -3.27
C ASP A 110 -14.39 10.71 -3.94
N THR A 111 -13.05 10.56 -3.94
CA THR A 111 -12.37 9.44 -4.57
C THR A 111 -11.81 8.47 -3.54
N TYR A 112 -12.22 7.22 -3.68
CA TYR A 112 -11.77 6.08 -2.88
C TYR A 112 -11.13 5.03 -3.79
N LEU A 113 -10.01 4.50 -3.35
CA LEU A 113 -9.31 3.38 -3.97
C LEU A 113 -9.38 2.20 -3.02
N ILE A 114 -9.95 1.09 -3.49
CA ILE A 114 -9.93 -0.18 -2.76
C ILE A 114 -8.84 -1.02 -3.41
N VAL A 115 -7.78 -1.26 -2.65
CA VAL A 115 -6.62 -2.01 -3.08
C VAL A 115 -6.73 -3.42 -2.55
N PHE A 116 -6.49 -4.39 -3.42
CA PHE A 116 -6.29 -5.79 -3.06
C PHE A 116 -4.83 -6.15 -3.28
N ARG A 117 -4.21 -6.88 -2.36
CA ARG A 117 -2.89 -7.47 -2.62
C ARG A 117 -3.04 -8.58 -3.65
N GLY A 118 -2.06 -8.69 -4.53
CA GLY A 118 -1.88 -9.88 -5.36
C GLY A 118 -1.13 -10.95 -4.59
N THR A 119 -0.94 -12.08 -5.25
CA THR A 119 -0.07 -13.17 -4.81
C THR A 119 1.34 -12.63 -4.55
N ASP A 120 1.93 -12.99 -3.41
CA ASP A 120 3.31 -12.64 -3.06
C ASP A 120 4.27 -13.82 -3.29
N ASP A 121 5.57 -13.59 -3.11
CA ASP A 121 6.60 -14.63 -3.26
C ASP A 121 6.57 -15.71 -2.15
N SER A 122 5.51 -15.78 -1.32
CA SER A 122 5.38 -16.83 -0.34
C SER A 122 5.03 -18.18 -1.00
N ILE A 123 5.42 -19.28 -0.34
CA ILE A 123 5.09 -20.64 -0.78
C ILE A 123 3.57 -20.85 -0.89
N ILE A 124 2.79 -20.12 -0.08
CA ILE A 124 1.34 -20.20 -0.09
C ILE A 124 0.80 -19.46 -1.33
N GLY A 125 1.31 -18.27 -1.63
CA GLY A 125 0.94 -17.55 -2.85
C GLY A 125 1.25 -18.36 -4.11
N TRP A 126 2.44 -18.95 -4.21
CA TRP A 126 2.77 -19.85 -5.31
C TRP A 126 1.82 -21.06 -5.42
N LYS A 127 1.28 -21.58 -4.32
CA LYS A 127 0.32 -22.70 -4.33
C LYS A 127 -1.07 -22.28 -4.81
N GLU A 128 -1.52 -21.06 -4.52
CA GLU A 128 -2.78 -20.51 -5.07
C GLU A 128 -2.72 -20.46 -6.60
N ASP A 129 -1.62 -19.98 -7.17
CA ASP A 129 -1.43 -19.89 -8.63
C ASP A 129 -1.54 -21.25 -9.33
N PHE A 130 -1.20 -22.35 -8.65
CA PHE A 130 -1.35 -23.72 -9.20
C PHE A 130 -2.77 -24.28 -9.13
N HIS A 131 -3.67 -23.71 -8.30
CA HIS A 131 -5.05 -24.20 -8.15
C HIS A 131 -6.06 -23.45 -9.04
N LEU A 132 -5.65 -22.39 -9.74
CA LEU A 132 -6.47 -21.68 -10.72
C LEU A 132 -6.51 -22.45 -12.06
N THR A 133 -7.17 -23.61 -12.09
CA THR A 133 -7.54 -24.36 -13.32
C THR A 133 -8.97 -24.85 -13.27
#